data_AF-A0A235AAX5-F1
#
_entry.id   AF-A0A235AAX5-F1
#
_cell.length_a   1.000
_cell.length_b   1.000
_cell.length_c   1.000
_cell.angle_alpha   90.00
_cell.angle_beta   90.00
_cell.angle_gamma   90.00
#
_symmetry.space_group_name_H-M   'P 1'
#
loop_
_entity.id
_entity.type
_entity.pdbx_description
1 polymer ?
#
loop_
_entity_poly.entity_id
_entity_poly.type
_entity_poly.pdbx_seq_one_letter_code
_entity_poly.pdbx_strand_id
1 'polypeptide(L)'
;MSDNPFAVVSLRGDVPQLDDASEDAIGPFRQVAVDAALGADGLIEAIADAEITTPWILVAGPDDQGLAEDLIDRILDGALGVFGLAGAVLDAAEIPEGIRAHEVPAALATDDLAAAVRRLAADIAAWGPRVPESWARIIASSRTDVAMRATLSRRALVDDPAYHPRALTPEQLALLRDVARRIVPQGDGPAIDLAARLDRMVEAGESDGWRPTGMSTDVEAYRAGLDALAAIWMRGHAAQDAVIRRVIDGEAPSGSVLTPDQLSLWFEDARNDLARVWLSHPASLARVGYTGFATGGTGPEPAGYLVLAAGEREEWEPEELGRLGAAEGRTA
;
A
#
# COMPACT_ATOMS: atom_id res chain seq x y z
N MET A 1 0.74 9.14 -34.88
CA MET A 1 0.31 9.10 -33.48
C MET A 1 0.78 10.40 -32.87
N SER A 2 -0.06 11.11 -32.10
CA SER A 2 0.33 12.35 -31.43
C SER A 2 1.68 12.15 -30.74
N ASP A 3 2.63 13.03 -31.00
CA ASP A 3 3.89 13.10 -30.27
C ASP A 3 3.53 13.34 -28.79
N ASN A 4 3.73 12.30 -28.00
CA ASN A 4 3.71 12.23 -26.54
C ASN A 4 2.48 12.82 -25.77
N PRO A 5 1.32 12.13 -25.74
CA PRO A 5 0.17 12.62 -24.99
C PRO A 5 0.28 12.33 -23.49
N PHE A 6 -0.01 13.34 -22.67
CA PHE A 6 -0.39 13.17 -21.27
C PHE A 6 -1.57 12.17 -21.18
N ALA A 7 -1.39 11.08 -20.44
CA ALA A 7 -2.37 9.98 -20.43
C ALA A 7 -2.38 9.21 -19.12
N VAL A 8 -3.51 8.56 -18.86
CA VAL A 8 -3.66 7.57 -17.79
C VAL A 8 -3.78 6.17 -18.39
N VAL A 9 -2.98 5.24 -17.90
CA VAL A 9 -2.99 3.84 -18.34
C VAL A 9 -3.48 2.97 -17.20
N SER A 10 -4.75 2.56 -17.27
CA SER A 10 -5.41 1.66 -16.32
C SER A 10 -4.95 0.22 -16.56
N LEU A 11 -4.49 -0.44 -15.49
CA LEU A 11 -4.02 -1.82 -15.47
C LEU A 11 -5.25 -2.74 -15.34
N ARG A 12 -5.92 -3.04 -16.46
CA ARG A 12 -7.13 -3.87 -16.47
C ARG A 12 -6.77 -5.36 -16.49
N GLY A 13 -7.24 -6.08 -15.47
CA GLY A 13 -7.16 -7.54 -15.40
C GLY A 13 -6.07 -8.08 -14.47
N ASP A 14 -6.18 -9.37 -14.14
CA ASP A 14 -5.03 -10.18 -13.77
C ASP A 14 -4.04 -10.05 -14.91
N VAL A 15 -2.85 -9.49 -14.67
CA VAL A 15 -1.79 -9.55 -15.69
C VAL A 15 -1.60 -11.05 -15.94
N PRO A 16 -1.93 -11.59 -17.12
CA PRO A 16 -1.70 -13.00 -17.36
C PRO A 16 -0.21 -13.21 -17.13
N GLN A 17 0.15 -14.31 -16.46
CA GLN A 17 1.50 -14.84 -16.57
C GLN A 17 1.87 -14.78 -18.06
N LEU A 18 3.03 -14.22 -18.37
CA LEU A 18 3.48 -13.64 -19.65
C LEU A 18 3.43 -14.57 -20.90
N ASP A 19 2.73 -15.70 -20.85
CA ASP A 19 2.72 -16.72 -21.89
C ASP A 19 1.57 -16.55 -22.92
N ASP A 20 0.56 -15.70 -22.68
CA ASP A 20 -0.67 -15.66 -23.51
C ASP A 20 -0.96 -14.33 -24.25
N ALA A 21 0.00 -13.41 -24.39
CA ALA A 21 -0.24 -12.14 -25.11
C ALA A 21 0.08 -12.24 -26.62
N SER A 22 -0.96 -12.22 -27.49
CA SER A 22 -0.82 -12.10 -28.95
C SER A 22 -0.56 -10.66 -29.40
N GLU A 23 0.29 -10.47 -30.42
CA GLU A 23 0.86 -9.18 -30.88
C GLU A 23 -0.12 -8.12 -31.43
N ASP A 24 -1.41 -8.43 -31.65
CA ASP A 24 -2.36 -7.54 -32.36
C ASP A 24 -3.53 -7.00 -31.51
N ALA A 25 -3.47 -7.13 -30.17
CA ALA A 25 -4.40 -6.43 -29.27
C ALA A 25 -3.65 -5.32 -28.53
N ILE A 26 -4.22 -4.11 -28.47
CA ILE A 26 -3.88 -3.16 -27.40
C ILE A 26 -4.10 -3.94 -26.10
N GLY A 27 -3.01 -4.30 -25.41
CA GLY A 27 -2.93 -5.37 -24.40
C GLY A 27 -3.77 -5.17 -23.13
N PRO A 28 -3.34 -5.66 -21.94
CA PRO A 28 -4.12 -5.61 -20.68
C PRO A 28 -4.34 -4.20 -20.10
N PHE A 29 -4.31 -3.16 -20.93
CA PHE A 29 -4.32 -1.76 -20.52
C PHE A 29 -5.47 -1.01 -21.18
N ARG A 30 -6.21 -0.22 -20.38
CA ARG A 30 -7.09 0.83 -20.91
C ARG A 30 -6.35 2.15 -20.83
N GLN A 31 -6.04 2.74 -21.98
CA GLN A 31 -5.50 4.11 -22.04
C GLN A 31 -6.65 5.12 -22.08
N VAL A 32 -6.55 6.16 -21.26
CA VAL A 32 -7.41 7.34 -21.26
C VAL A 32 -6.51 8.54 -21.54
N ALA A 33 -6.62 9.09 -22.75
CA ALA A 33 -5.96 10.36 -23.07
C ALA A 33 -6.69 11.49 -22.34
N VAL A 34 -5.93 12.37 -21.71
CA VAL A 34 -6.43 13.50 -20.95
C VAL A 34 -5.74 14.77 -21.44
N ASP A 35 -6.47 15.88 -21.50
CA ASP A 35 -5.95 17.13 -22.06
C ASP A 35 -5.11 17.86 -21.00
N ALA A 36 -3.79 17.91 -21.20
CA ALA A 36 -2.86 18.61 -20.31
C ALA A 36 -3.22 20.11 -20.12
N ALA A 37 -3.91 20.72 -21.09
CA ALA A 37 -4.35 22.12 -20.99
C ALA A 37 -5.38 22.36 -19.87
N LEU A 38 -5.99 21.31 -19.31
CA LEU A 38 -6.93 21.41 -18.19
C LEU A 38 -6.25 21.79 -16.87
N GLY A 39 -4.92 21.61 -16.76
CA GLY A 39 -4.22 21.72 -15.48
C GLY A 39 -4.60 20.62 -14.49
N ALA A 40 -3.98 20.59 -13.31
CA ALA A 40 -4.12 19.47 -12.37
C ALA A 40 -5.58 19.27 -11.90
N ASP A 41 -6.32 20.34 -11.59
CA ASP A 41 -7.71 20.23 -11.13
C ASP A 41 -8.65 19.67 -12.21
N GLY A 42 -8.56 20.16 -13.45
CA GLY A 42 -9.38 19.63 -14.54
C GLY A 42 -8.98 18.21 -14.95
N LEU A 43 -7.71 17.84 -14.75
CA LEU A 43 -7.26 16.46 -14.93
C LEU A 43 -7.82 15.52 -13.85
N ILE A 44 -7.90 15.97 -12.60
CA ILE A 44 -8.55 15.19 -11.52
C ILE A 44 -10.02 14.94 -11.87
N GLU A 45 -10.75 15.96 -12.32
CA GLU A 45 -12.14 15.83 -12.77
C GLU A 45 -12.25 14.83 -13.94
N ALA A 46 -11.39 14.96 -14.95
CA ALA A 46 -11.39 14.05 -16.10
C ALA A 46 -11.07 12.59 -15.73
N ILE A 47 -10.17 12.37 -14.77
CA ILE A 47 -9.83 11.02 -14.27
C ILE A 47 -10.99 10.44 -13.46
N ALA A 48 -11.63 11.26 -12.61
CA ALA A 48 -12.80 10.86 -11.84
C ALA A 48 -13.96 10.47 -12.77
N ASP A 49 -14.24 11.27 -13.80
CA ASP A 49 -15.28 11.02 -14.81
C ASP A 49 -15.00 9.77 -15.66
N ALA A 50 -13.73 9.37 -15.80
CA ALA A 50 -13.35 8.15 -16.50
C ALA A 50 -13.62 6.86 -15.69
N GLU A 51 -14.02 7.00 -14.43
CA GLU A 51 -14.35 5.93 -13.47
C GLU A 51 -13.27 4.85 -13.43
N ILE A 52 -12.01 5.26 -13.25
CA ILE A 52 -10.87 4.34 -13.17
C ILE A 52 -10.82 3.73 -11.78
N THR A 53 -11.22 2.45 -11.68
CA THR A 53 -11.30 1.70 -10.41
C THR A 53 -10.16 0.71 -10.20
N THR A 54 -9.33 0.51 -11.21
CA THR A 54 -8.13 -0.34 -11.16
C THR A 54 -6.89 0.50 -10.85
N PRO A 55 -5.77 -0.11 -10.43
CA PRO A 55 -4.48 0.56 -10.44
C PRO A 55 -4.18 1.17 -11.82
N TRP A 56 -3.50 2.31 -11.85
CA TRP A 56 -3.19 3.03 -13.08
C TRP A 56 -1.87 3.79 -13.02
N ILE A 57 -1.25 3.96 -14.20
CA ILE A 57 0.03 4.65 -14.37
C ILE A 57 -0.23 5.99 -15.08
N LEU A 58 0.34 7.06 -14.54
CA LEU A 58 0.39 8.36 -15.22
C LEU A 58 1.50 8.35 -16.27
N VAL A 59 1.23 8.88 -17.46
CA VAL A 59 2.20 9.04 -18.54
C VAL A 59 2.29 10.51 -18.88
N ALA A 60 3.49 11.09 -18.83
CA ALA A 60 3.72 12.49 -19.14
C ALA A 60 4.87 12.68 -20.13
N GLY A 61 4.66 13.59 -21.08
CA GLY A 61 5.66 13.97 -22.07
C GLY A 61 6.70 14.96 -21.51
N PRO A 62 7.66 15.37 -22.35
CA PRO A 62 8.78 16.21 -21.93
C PRO A 62 8.37 17.58 -21.41
N ASP A 63 7.26 18.12 -21.91
CA ASP A 63 6.75 19.44 -21.53
C ASP A 63 5.82 19.41 -20.30
N ASP A 64 5.41 18.22 -19.84
CA ASP A 64 4.36 18.05 -18.83
C ASP A 64 4.87 17.54 -17.47
N GLN A 65 6.18 17.49 -17.25
CA GLN A 65 6.78 16.92 -16.03
C GLN A 65 6.32 17.65 -14.75
N GLY A 66 6.26 18.98 -14.79
CA GLY A 66 5.78 19.77 -13.64
C GLY A 66 4.28 19.63 -13.40
N LEU A 67 3.49 19.39 -14.46
CA LEU A 67 2.06 19.09 -14.34
C LEU A 67 1.83 17.69 -13.76
N ALA A 68 2.66 16.72 -14.15
CA ALA A 68 2.61 15.37 -13.61
C ALA A 68 2.93 15.36 -12.11
N GLU A 69 3.92 16.13 -11.67
CA GLU A 69 4.27 16.31 -10.27
C GLU A 69 3.11 16.94 -9.48
N ASP A 70 2.57 18.09 -9.90
CA ASP A 70 1.41 18.73 -9.23
C ASP A 70 0.18 17.82 -9.17
N LEU A 71 -0.11 17.07 -10.25
CA LEU A 71 -1.21 16.12 -10.28
C LEU A 71 -1.01 14.98 -9.26
N ILE A 72 0.18 14.39 -9.21
CA ILE A 72 0.51 13.30 -8.28
C ILE A 72 0.40 13.80 -6.83
N ASP A 73 0.95 14.96 -6.52
CA ASP A 73 0.91 15.54 -5.17
C ASP A 73 -0.54 15.71 -4.69
N ARG A 74 -1.41 16.30 -5.52
CA ARG A 74 -2.84 16.48 -5.18
C ARG A 74 -3.58 15.15 -4.99
N ILE A 75 -3.26 14.14 -5.79
CA ILE A 75 -3.86 12.80 -5.63
C ILE A 75 -3.42 12.17 -4.31
N LEU A 76 -2.12 12.27 -3.98
CA LEU A 76 -1.55 11.75 -2.74
C LEU A 76 -1.95 12.58 -1.51
N ASP A 77 -2.41 13.80 -1.70
CA ASP A 77 -3.05 14.65 -0.69
C ASP A 77 -4.58 14.47 -0.60
N GLY A 78 -5.11 13.46 -1.29
CA GLY A 78 -6.48 12.99 -1.07
C GLY A 78 -7.54 13.68 -1.93
N ALA A 79 -7.21 14.00 -3.19
CA ALA A 79 -8.17 14.47 -4.18
C ALA A 79 -9.45 13.60 -4.22
N LEU A 80 -10.60 14.25 -4.41
CA LEU A 80 -11.90 13.59 -4.46
C LEU A 80 -12.09 12.90 -5.83
N GLY A 81 -12.74 11.73 -5.84
CA GLY A 81 -13.11 11.02 -7.05
C GLY A 81 -12.00 10.18 -7.68
N VAL A 82 -10.77 10.27 -7.15
CA VAL A 82 -9.59 9.58 -7.68
C VAL A 82 -8.91 8.71 -6.63
N PHE A 83 -8.56 7.50 -7.02
CA PHE A 83 -7.75 6.56 -6.24
C PHE A 83 -7.05 5.59 -7.21
N GLY A 84 -6.00 4.90 -6.75
CA GLY A 84 -5.36 3.83 -7.53
C GLY A 84 -4.18 4.27 -8.40
N LEU A 85 -3.65 5.49 -8.21
CA LEU A 85 -2.35 5.86 -8.76
C LEU A 85 -1.32 4.82 -8.31
N ALA A 86 -0.68 4.16 -9.27
CA ALA A 86 0.25 3.06 -9.02
C ALA A 86 1.68 3.40 -9.44
N GLY A 87 1.86 4.39 -10.31
CA GLY A 87 3.17 4.86 -10.73
C GLY A 87 3.12 5.90 -11.83
N ALA A 88 4.29 6.32 -12.31
CA ALA A 88 4.44 7.31 -13.37
C ALA A 88 5.50 6.88 -14.41
N VAL A 89 5.25 7.16 -15.69
CA VAL A 89 6.26 7.06 -16.75
C VAL A 89 6.43 8.43 -17.38
N LEU A 90 7.67 8.92 -17.37
CA LEU A 90 8.00 10.28 -17.75
C LEU A 90 9.01 10.26 -18.89
N ASP A 91 8.74 11.02 -19.95
CA ASP A 91 9.78 11.41 -20.90
C ASP A 91 10.58 12.56 -20.29
N ALA A 92 11.59 12.22 -19.51
CA ALA A 92 12.39 13.17 -18.73
C ALA A 92 13.83 12.68 -18.57
N ALA A 93 14.74 13.61 -18.30
CA ALA A 93 16.13 13.27 -17.98
C ALA A 93 16.26 12.66 -16.57
N GLU A 94 15.39 13.06 -15.65
CA GLU A 94 15.32 12.55 -14.28
C GLU A 94 13.88 12.56 -13.76
N ILE A 95 13.59 11.74 -12.75
CA ILE A 95 12.28 11.72 -12.09
C ILE A 95 12.17 12.97 -11.20
N PRO A 96 11.12 13.80 -11.29
CA PRO A 96 10.91 14.97 -10.43
C PRO A 96 10.99 14.66 -8.93
N GLU A 97 11.43 15.65 -8.14
CA GLU A 97 11.70 15.47 -6.71
C GLU A 97 10.46 15.12 -5.90
N GLY A 98 9.30 15.72 -6.17
CA GLY A 98 8.03 15.40 -5.51
C GLY A 98 7.62 13.94 -5.71
N ILE A 99 7.77 13.43 -6.94
CA ILE A 99 7.50 12.01 -7.26
C ILE A 99 8.47 11.09 -6.50
N ARG A 100 9.76 11.45 -6.41
CA ARG A 100 10.75 10.69 -5.62
C ARG A 100 10.48 10.76 -4.12
N ALA A 101 10.14 11.93 -3.59
CA ALA A 101 9.87 12.16 -2.17
C ALA A 101 8.64 11.40 -1.68
N HIS A 102 7.65 11.22 -2.55
CA HIS A 102 6.50 10.36 -2.31
C HIS A 102 6.75 8.87 -2.53
N GLU A 103 7.97 8.48 -2.93
CA GLU A 103 8.35 7.10 -3.26
C GLU A 103 7.40 6.48 -4.30
N VAL A 104 6.87 7.30 -5.23
CA VAL A 104 5.99 6.80 -6.30
C VAL A 104 6.83 5.98 -7.28
N PRO A 105 6.44 4.73 -7.60
CA PRO A 105 7.11 3.93 -8.61
C PRO A 105 7.15 4.69 -9.94
N ALA A 106 8.33 5.01 -10.43
CA ALA A 106 8.48 5.82 -11.63
C ALA A 106 9.57 5.29 -12.56
N ALA A 107 9.33 5.43 -13.87
CA ALA A 107 10.28 5.05 -14.91
C ALA A 107 10.47 6.19 -15.91
N LEU A 108 11.70 6.33 -16.41
CA LEU A 108 12.01 7.23 -17.51
C LEU A 108 11.85 6.52 -18.84
N ALA A 109 11.28 7.21 -19.82
CA ALA A 109 11.05 6.71 -21.18
C ALA A 109 11.90 7.51 -22.18
N THR A 110 13.15 7.10 -22.38
CA THR A 110 14.09 7.79 -23.29
C THR A 110 13.87 7.46 -24.77
N ASP A 111 13.39 6.25 -25.08
CA ASP A 111 13.33 5.76 -26.47
C ASP A 111 12.01 5.04 -26.81
N ASP A 112 11.44 4.27 -25.87
CA ASP A 112 10.17 3.55 -26.05
C ASP A 112 9.29 3.68 -24.81
N LEU A 113 8.38 4.66 -24.87
CA LEU A 113 7.36 4.93 -23.86
C LEU A 113 6.49 3.72 -23.58
N ALA A 114 6.07 2.99 -24.62
CA ALA A 114 5.17 1.86 -24.45
C ALA A 114 5.89 0.69 -23.74
N ALA A 115 7.17 0.47 -24.04
CA ALA A 115 7.97 -0.52 -23.32
C ALA A 115 8.22 -0.13 -21.86
N ALA A 116 8.46 1.16 -21.58
CA ALA A 116 8.62 1.65 -20.21
C ALA A 116 7.33 1.45 -19.39
N VAL A 117 6.16 1.78 -19.95
CA VAL A 117 4.84 1.51 -19.33
C VAL A 117 4.62 0.03 -19.09
N ARG A 118 4.89 -0.84 -20.07
CA ARG A 118 4.73 -2.30 -19.91
C ARG A 118 5.62 -2.86 -18.79
N ARG A 119 6.88 -2.41 -18.71
CA ARG A 119 7.83 -2.83 -17.68
C ARG A 119 7.36 -2.42 -16.29
N LEU A 120 7.03 -1.13 -16.11
CA LEU A 120 6.56 -0.63 -14.81
C LEU A 120 5.25 -1.31 -14.39
N ALA A 121 4.32 -1.53 -15.33
CA ALA A 121 3.08 -2.26 -15.05
C ALA A 121 3.33 -3.71 -14.60
N ALA A 122 4.29 -4.40 -15.22
CA ALA A 122 4.67 -5.76 -14.82
C ALA A 122 5.27 -5.78 -13.41
N ASP A 123 6.14 -4.82 -13.08
CA ASP A 123 6.74 -4.70 -11.76
C ASP A 123 5.66 -4.42 -10.68
N ILE A 124 4.76 -3.46 -10.93
CA ILE A 124 3.63 -3.16 -10.04
C ILE A 124 2.75 -4.40 -9.83
N ALA A 125 2.45 -5.15 -10.90
CA ALA A 125 1.62 -6.34 -10.80
C ALA A 125 2.31 -7.50 -10.06
N ALA A 126 3.64 -7.59 -10.12
CA ALA A 126 4.41 -8.63 -9.43
C ALA A 126 4.50 -8.38 -7.91
N TRP A 127 4.56 -7.13 -7.49
CA TRP A 127 4.90 -6.76 -6.10
C TRP A 127 3.77 -6.08 -5.32
N GLY A 128 2.75 -5.53 -5.97
CA GLY A 128 1.69 -4.74 -5.34
C GLY A 128 0.42 -5.54 -4.99
N PRO A 129 0.03 -5.62 -3.70
CA PRO A 129 -1.27 -6.16 -3.31
C PRO A 129 -2.41 -5.35 -3.92
N ARG A 130 -3.38 -6.05 -4.53
CA ARG A 130 -4.49 -5.37 -5.21
C ARG A 130 -5.57 -4.92 -4.23
N VAL A 131 -5.97 -3.66 -4.35
CA VAL A 131 -7.20 -3.14 -3.74
C VAL A 131 -8.36 -3.50 -4.67
N PRO A 132 -9.41 -4.21 -4.20
CA PRO A 132 -10.53 -4.54 -5.07
C PRO A 132 -11.30 -3.29 -5.51
N GLU A 133 -11.89 -3.33 -6.70
CA GLU A 133 -12.51 -2.15 -7.34
C GLU A 133 -13.64 -1.52 -6.51
N SER A 134 -14.45 -2.33 -5.82
CA SER A 134 -15.51 -1.85 -4.92
C SER A 134 -14.94 -1.01 -3.79
N TRP A 135 -13.79 -1.40 -3.25
CA TRP A 135 -13.08 -0.68 -2.19
C TRP A 135 -12.41 0.58 -2.71
N ALA A 136 -11.76 0.52 -3.89
CA ALA A 136 -11.19 1.69 -4.56
C ALA A 136 -12.22 2.79 -4.77
N ARG A 137 -13.46 2.44 -5.19
CA ARG A 137 -14.58 3.38 -5.34
C ARG A 137 -14.95 4.07 -4.02
N ILE A 138 -15.02 3.32 -2.93
CA ILE A 138 -15.36 3.89 -1.61
C ILE A 138 -14.26 4.83 -1.13
N ILE A 139 -13.00 4.44 -1.30
CA ILE A 139 -11.85 5.27 -0.94
C ILE A 139 -11.89 6.59 -1.74
N ALA A 140 -12.11 6.53 -3.05
CA ALA A 140 -12.22 7.72 -3.90
C ALA A 140 -13.42 8.63 -3.56
N SER A 141 -14.45 8.10 -2.90
CA SER A 141 -15.71 8.81 -2.67
C SER A 141 -15.63 9.90 -1.58
N SER A 142 -16.69 10.71 -1.51
CA SER A 142 -16.89 11.71 -0.46
C SER A 142 -17.14 11.12 0.93
N ARG A 143 -17.35 9.79 1.06
CA ARG A 143 -17.49 9.12 2.37
C ARG A 143 -16.17 8.99 3.12
N THR A 144 -15.06 8.99 2.40
CA THR A 144 -13.71 8.93 2.98
C THR A 144 -13.22 10.36 3.15
N ASP A 145 -12.79 10.74 4.35
CA ASP A 145 -12.23 12.08 4.59
C ASP A 145 -10.95 12.33 3.77
N VAL A 146 -10.63 13.60 3.48
CA VAL A 146 -9.42 13.99 2.71
C VAL A 146 -8.15 13.36 3.27
N ALA A 147 -7.93 13.47 4.58
CA ALA A 147 -6.71 12.96 5.22
C ALA A 147 -6.65 11.42 5.16
N MET A 148 -7.81 10.77 5.25
CA MET A 148 -7.91 9.31 5.10
C MET A 148 -7.65 8.88 3.65
N ARG A 149 -8.20 9.58 2.65
CA ARG A 149 -7.88 9.32 1.23
C ARG A 149 -6.39 9.46 0.97
N ALA A 150 -5.78 10.56 1.41
CA ALA A 150 -4.35 10.81 1.28
C ALA A 150 -3.52 9.65 1.89
N THR A 151 -3.87 9.24 3.11
CA THR A 151 -3.20 8.14 3.81
C THR A 151 -3.33 6.81 3.05
N LEU A 152 -4.53 6.47 2.59
CA LEU A 152 -4.76 5.22 1.87
C LEU A 152 -4.12 5.22 0.48
N SER A 153 -4.11 6.36 -0.23
CA SER A 153 -3.43 6.51 -1.52
C SER A 153 -1.94 6.26 -1.40
N ARG A 154 -1.27 6.90 -0.43
CA ARG A 154 0.16 6.67 -0.18
C ARG A 154 0.47 5.22 0.22
N ARG A 155 -0.39 4.62 1.05
CA ARG A 155 -0.19 3.22 1.49
C ARG A 155 -0.43 2.20 0.39
N ALA A 156 -1.21 2.53 -0.64
CA ALA A 156 -1.52 1.65 -1.77
C ALA A 156 -0.39 1.56 -2.81
N LEU A 157 0.58 2.49 -2.76
CA LEU A 157 1.79 2.40 -3.58
C LEU A 157 2.54 1.10 -3.25
N VAL A 158 3.07 0.46 -4.30
CA VAL A 158 3.85 -0.77 -4.15
C VAL A 158 5.19 -0.48 -3.48
N ASP A 159 5.63 -1.38 -2.60
CA ASP A 159 6.92 -1.27 -1.93
C ASP A 159 8.07 -1.50 -2.95
N ASP A 160 9.18 -0.78 -2.77
CA ASP A 160 10.37 -0.94 -3.61
C ASP A 160 11.00 -2.33 -3.42
N PRO A 161 11.05 -3.20 -4.44
CA PRO A 161 11.68 -4.52 -4.32
C PRO A 161 13.20 -4.44 -4.06
N ALA A 162 13.84 -3.31 -4.39
CA ALA A 162 15.24 -3.03 -4.12
C ALA A 162 15.46 -2.24 -2.81
N TYR A 163 14.45 -2.14 -1.95
CA TYR A 163 14.53 -1.39 -0.70
C TYR A 163 15.75 -1.78 0.15
N HIS A 164 16.53 -0.76 0.53
CA HIS A 164 17.64 -0.86 1.47
C HIS A 164 17.21 -0.34 2.86
N PRO A 165 17.51 -1.09 3.94
CA PRO A 165 17.10 -0.70 5.28
C PRO A 165 17.81 0.59 5.72
N ARG A 166 17.08 1.43 6.46
CA ARG A 166 17.55 2.69 7.05
C ARG A 166 17.82 2.50 8.54
N ALA A 167 16.92 1.83 9.25
CA ALA A 167 17.07 1.52 10.68
C ALA A 167 17.81 0.20 10.93
N LEU A 168 17.62 -0.82 10.11
CA LEU A 168 18.16 -2.17 10.35
C LEU A 168 19.40 -2.47 9.50
N THR A 169 20.11 -3.55 9.80
CA THR A 169 21.08 -4.13 8.84
C THR A 169 20.37 -4.94 7.76
N PRO A 170 21.01 -5.21 6.61
CA PRO A 170 20.45 -6.10 5.58
C PRO A 170 20.05 -7.49 6.11
N GLU A 171 20.85 -8.07 7.01
CA GLU A 171 20.57 -9.37 7.63
C GLU A 171 19.36 -9.31 8.57
N GLN A 172 19.25 -8.24 9.35
CA GLN A 172 18.12 -8.00 10.25
C GLN A 172 16.82 -7.79 9.46
N LEU A 173 16.85 -7.01 8.38
CA LEU A 173 15.71 -6.84 7.49
C LEU A 173 15.29 -8.18 6.85
N ALA A 174 16.26 -8.98 6.39
CA ALA A 174 15.98 -10.31 5.84
C ALA A 174 15.33 -11.25 6.88
N LEU A 175 15.83 -11.26 8.12
CA LEU A 175 15.23 -12.00 9.22
C LEU A 175 13.80 -11.51 9.51
N LEU A 176 13.59 -10.20 9.55
CA LEU A 176 12.27 -9.62 9.79
C LEU A 176 11.28 -9.98 8.66
N ARG A 177 11.71 -10.00 7.39
CA ARG A 177 10.91 -10.50 6.26
C ARG A 177 10.53 -11.98 6.44
N ASP A 178 11.44 -12.81 6.93
CA ASP A 178 11.16 -14.21 7.24
C ASP A 178 10.11 -14.36 8.37
N VAL A 179 10.29 -13.60 9.45
CA VAL A 179 9.37 -13.59 10.60
C VAL A 179 7.98 -13.08 10.18
N ALA A 180 7.91 -11.95 9.46
CA ALA A 180 6.67 -11.34 9.01
C ALA A 180 5.81 -12.32 8.19
N ARG A 181 6.43 -13.08 7.28
CA ARG A 181 5.74 -14.11 6.48
C ARG A 181 5.15 -15.24 7.33
N ARG A 182 5.69 -15.52 8.52
CA ARG A 182 5.14 -16.53 9.45
C ARG A 182 4.03 -15.94 10.34
N ILE A 183 4.19 -14.71 10.80
CA ILE A 183 3.28 -14.08 11.77
C ILE A 183 2.01 -13.54 11.10
N VAL A 184 2.15 -12.90 9.93
CA VAL A 184 1.05 -12.27 9.20
C VAL A 184 0.98 -12.87 7.79
N PRO A 185 0.43 -14.09 7.64
CA PRO A 185 0.31 -14.71 6.33
C PRO A 185 -0.68 -13.92 5.45
N GLN A 186 -0.19 -13.39 4.33
CA GLN A 186 -0.98 -12.55 3.42
C GLN A 186 -1.68 -13.35 2.29
N GLY A 187 -1.53 -14.68 2.27
CA GLY A 187 -2.07 -15.55 1.23
C GLY A 187 -1.17 -15.64 0.00
N ASP A 188 -1.72 -16.15 -1.10
CA ASP A 188 -1.02 -16.27 -2.38
C ASP A 188 -1.07 -14.94 -3.14
N GLY A 189 -0.03 -14.67 -3.95
CA GLY A 189 0.09 -13.46 -4.77
C GLY A 189 1.01 -12.39 -4.18
N PRO A 190 1.00 -11.17 -4.76
CA PRO A 190 1.81 -10.05 -4.28
C PRO A 190 1.45 -9.67 -2.83
N ALA A 191 2.46 -9.40 -2.03
CA ALA A 191 2.32 -9.15 -0.59
C ALA A 191 2.97 -7.82 -0.19
N ILE A 192 2.43 -7.21 0.87
CA ILE A 192 3.01 -5.99 1.46
C ILE A 192 4.37 -6.36 2.06
N ASP A 193 5.43 -5.59 1.77
CA ASP A 193 6.71 -5.75 2.47
C ASP A 193 6.63 -5.14 3.87
N LEU A 194 6.02 -5.87 4.80
CA LEU A 194 5.80 -5.44 6.18
C LEU A 194 7.12 -5.08 6.88
N ALA A 195 8.21 -5.76 6.53
CA ALA A 195 9.52 -5.52 7.14
C ALA A 195 10.14 -4.21 6.65
N ALA A 196 10.06 -3.91 5.35
CA ALA A 196 10.53 -2.64 4.80
C ALA A 196 9.72 -1.45 5.33
N ARG A 197 8.40 -1.60 5.44
CA ARG A 197 7.53 -0.58 6.05
C ARG A 197 7.84 -0.37 7.53
N LEU A 198 8.10 -1.46 8.26
CA LEU A 198 8.46 -1.39 9.67
C LEU A 198 9.83 -0.74 9.89
N ASP A 199 10.83 -1.04 9.05
CA ASP A 199 12.14 -0.38 9.09
C ASP A 199 12.01 1.14 8.95
N ARG A 200 11.21 1.60 7.97
CA ARG A 200 10.91 3.04 7.80
C ARG A 200 10.21 3.65 9.01
N MET A 201 9.21 2.95 9.55
CA MET A 201 8.47 3.41 10.74
C MET A 201 9.38 3.57 11.95
N VAL A 202 10.26 2.60 12.18
CA VAL A 202 11.23 2.60 13.28
C VAL A 202 12.27 3.70 13.11
N GLU A 203 12.78 3.91 11.90
CA GLU A 203 13.71 5.02 11.60
C GLU A 203 13.05 6.39 11.82
N ALA A 204 11.79 6.54 11.41
CA ALA A 204 11.03 7.77 11.55
C ALA A 204 10.56 8.04 13.00
N GLY A 205 10.69 7.06 13.92
CA GLY A 205 10.21 7.16 15.30
C GLY A 205 8.68 7.16 15.40
N GLU A 206 7.99 6.52 14.44
CA GLU A 206 6.52 6.46 14.35
C GLU A 206 5.91 5.27 15.13
N SER A 207 6.59 4.81 16.18
CA SER A 207 6.07 3.76 17.07
C SER A 207 4.90 4.28 17.92
N ASP A 208 4.36 3.45 18.82
CA ASP A 208 3.27 3.86 19.73
C ASP A 208 3.67 4.98 20.72
N GLY A 209 4.95 5.40 20.70
CA GLY A 209 5.47 6.53 21.45
C GLY A 209 5.62 6.27 22.95
N TRP A 210 5.44 5.02 23.40
CA TRP A 210 5.46 4.70 24.83
C TRP A 210 6.76 4.01 25.24
N ARG A 211 7.72 4.79 25.75
CA ARG A 211 8.93 4.27 26.39
C ARG A 211 9.22 4.98 27.72
N PRO A 212 9.33 4.25 28.84
CA PRO A 212 9.86 4.80 30.09
C PRO A 212 11.23 5.46 29.89
N THR A 213 11.47 6.57 30.59
CA THR A 213 12.76 7.28 30.54
C THR A 213 13.91 6.34 30.92
N GLY A 214 14.96 6.29 30.09
CA GLY A 214 16.13 5.44 30.28
C GLY A 214 16.09 4.09 29.57
N MET A 215 15.05 3.81 28.77
CA MET A 215 15.02 2.66 27.86
C MET A 215 15.73 2.96 26.54
N SER A 216 16.09 1.90 25.81
CA SER A 216 16.66 1.98 24.46
C SER A 216 15.70 2.66 23.49
N THR A 217 16.24 3.32 22.47
CA THR A 217 15.46 3.80 21.32
C THR A 217 14.80 2.62 20.59
N ASP A 218 13.78 2.89 19.77
CA ASP A 218 13.11 1.82 19.01
C ASP A 218 14.05 1.13 18.03
N VAL A 219 14.96 1.87 17.39
CA VAL A 219 16.00 1.31 16.52
C VAL A 219 16.89 0.34 17.30
N GLU A 220 17.38 0.75 18.47
CA GLU A 220 18.23 -0.10 19.31
C GLU A 220 17.48 -1.34 19.84
N ALA A 221 16.21 -1.18 20.22
CA ALA A 221 15.36 -2.27 20.69
C ALA A 221 15.10 -3.30 19.58
N TYR A 222 14.76 -2.84 18.37
CA TYR A 222 14.55 -3.72 17.21
C TYR A 222 15.82 -4.47 16.82
N ARG A 223 16.96 -3.78 16.78
CA ARG A 223 18.26 -4.42 16.49
C ARG A 223 18.60 -5.50 17.52
N ALA A 224 18.50 -5.18 18.82
CA ALA A 224 18.80 -6.13 19.89
C ALA A 224 17.87 -7.36 19.87
N GLY A 225 16.58 -7.16 19.63
CA GLY A 225 15.62 -8.25 19.52
C GLY A 225 15.83 -9.13 18.30
N LEU A 226 16.14 -8.55 17.14
CA LEU A 226 16.48 -9.30 15.92
C LEU A 226 17.79 -10.07 16.08
N ASP A 227 18.81 -9.50 16.72
CA ASP A 227 20.07 -10.21 17.01
C ASP A 227 19.86 -11.39 17.96
N ALA A 228 19.04 -11.21 19.01
CA ALA A 228 18.66 -12.27 19.92
C ALA A 228 17.86 -13.38 19.22
N LEU A 229 16.91 -13.02 18.35
CA LEU A 229 16.12 -13.97 17.58
C LEU A 229 16.99 -14.72 16.56
N ALA A 230 17.91 -14.02 15.88
CA ALA A 230 18.81 -14.60 14.88
C ALA A 230 19.63 -15.77 15.46
N ALA A 231 20.06 -15.65 16.73
CA ALA A 231 20.86 -16.67 17.41
C ALA A 231 20.12 -18.02 17.57
N ILE A 232 18.79 -18.01 17.53
CA ILE A 232 17.94 -19.20 17.69
C ILE A 232 17.08 -19.49 16.45
N TRP A 233 17.15 -18.66 15.41
CA TRP A 233 16.34 -18.79 14.22
C TRP A 233 16.79 -19.99 13.38
N MET A 234 15.83 -20.83 12.98
CA MET A 234 16.09 -22.06 12.25
C MET A 234 15.51 -21.98 10.84
N ARG A 235 16.12 -22.71 9.90
CA ARG A 235 15.58 -22.84 8.53
C ARG A 235 14.43 -23.85 8.48
N GLY A 236 13.42 -23.53 7.66
CA GLY A 236 12.27 -24.39 7.39
C GLY A 236 11.04 -24.06 8.26
N HIS A 237 9.85 -24.07 7.64
CA HIS A 237 8.62 -23.56 8.25
C HIS A 237 8.31 -24.18 9.61
N ALA A 238 8.39 -25.51 9.74
CA ALA A 238 8.10 -26.19 11.01
C ALA A 238 9.08 -25.82 12.13
N ALA A 239 10.36 -25.62 11.80
CA ALA A 239 11.37 -25.22 12.78
C ALA A 239 11.21 -23.76 13.20
N GLN A 240 10.89 -22.87 12.24
CA GLN A 240 10.54 -21.47 12.52
C GLN A 240 9.33 -21.38 13.45
N ASP A 241 8.27 -22.15 13.20
CA ASP A 241 7.08 -22.17 14.05
C ASP A 241 7.39 -22.67 15.47
N ALA A 242 8.31 -23.64 15.61
CA ALA A 242 8.75 -24.12 16.92
C ALA A 242 9.59 -23.07 17.67
N VAL A 243 10.41 -22.28 16.96
CA VAL A 243 11.12 -21.13 17.55
C VAL A 243 10.13 -20.06 18.00
N ILE A 244 9.20 -19.67 17.13
CA ILE A 244 8.15 -18.68 17.41
C ILE A 244 7.36 -19.07 18.66
N ARG A 245 6.88 -20.33 18.75
CA ARG A 245 6.14 -20.80 19.93
C ARG A 245 6.97 -20.69 21.21
N ARG A 246 8.22 -21.18 21.20
CA ARG A 246 9.11 -21.08 22.37
C ARG A 246 9.39 -19.63 22.80
N VAL A 247 9.52 -18.70 21.86
CA VAL A 247 9.69 -17.27 22.19
C VAL A 247 8.42 -16.73 22.85
N ILE A 248 7.25 -17.02 22.29
CA ILE A 248 5.96 -16.60 22.87
C ILE A 248 5.77 -17.18 24.27
N ASP A 249 6.10 -18.46 24.46
CA ASP A 249 5.96 -19.16 25.74
C ASP A 249 7.03 -18.77 26.78
N GLY A 250 8.01 -17.93 26.40
CA GLY A 250 9.13 -17.55 27.29
C GLY A 250 10.16 -18.66 27.51
N GLU A 251 10.11 -19.73 26.71
CA GLU A 251 10.95 -20.93 26.80
C GLU A 251 12.14 -20.91 25.82
N ALA A 252 12.38 -19.78 25.16
CA ALA A 252 13.53 -19.61 24.30
C ALA A 252 14.84 -19.84 25.08
N PRO A 253 15.87 -20.48 24.48
CA PRO A 253 17.17 -20.60 25.12
C PRO A 253 17.68 -19.24 25.61
N SER A 254 18.26 -19.20 26.81
CA SER A 254 18.79 -17.96 27.39
C SER A 254 19.80 -17.30 26.45
N GLY A 255 19.52 -16.08 26.01
CA GLY A 255 20.38 -15.31 25.13
C GLY A 255 21.43 -14.49 25.89
N SER A 256 22.51 -14.14 25.20
CA SER A 256 23.52 -13.20 25.69
C SER A 256 23.14 -11.73 25.46
N VAL A 257 22.14 -11.48 24.60
CA VAL A 257 21.66 -10.12 24.24
C VAL A 257 20.42 -9.76 25.04
N LEU A 258 19.38 -10.60 24.99
CA LEU A 258 18.15 -10.48 25.77
C LEU A 258 17.92 -11.76 26.58
N THR A 259 17.32 -11.61 27.77
CA THR A 259 16.77 -12.74 28.51
C THR A 259 15.57 -13.33 27.76
N PRO A 260 15.14 -14.58 28.06
CA PRO A 260 13.95 -15.17 27.45
C PRO A 260 12.69 -14.30 27.63
N ASP A 261 12.46 -13.75 28.83
CA ASP A 261 11.33 -12.87 29.10
C ASP A 261 11.39 -11.57 28.29
N GLN A 262 12.57 -10.97 28.16
CA GLN A 262 12.76 -9.75 27.35
C GLN A 262 12.53 -10.03 25.87
N LEU A 263 12.99 -11.18 25.36
CA LEU A 263 12.75 -11.59 23.97
C LEU A 263 11.26 -11.85 23.71
N SER A 264 10.55 -12.45 24.67
CA SER A 264 9.10 -12.67 24.58
C SER A 264 8.32 -11.35 24.49
N LEU A 265 8.62 -10.40 25.39
CA LEU A 265 8.00 -9.06 25.37
C LEU A 265 8.32 -8.29 24.09
N TRP A 266 9.58 -8.29 23.66
CA TRP A 266 9.97 -7.68 22.38
C TRP A 266 9.23 -8.31 21.20
N PHE A 267 9.04 -9.63 21.22
CA PHE A 267 8.34 -10.34 20.16
C PHE A 267 6.84 -10.05 20.15
N GLU A 268 6.24 -9.75 21.31
CA GLU A 268 4.87 -9.24 21.40
C GLU A 268 4.73 -7.89 20.69
N ASP A 269 5.61 -6.94 21.00
CA ASP A 269 5.67 -5.63 20.33
C ASP A 269 5.85 -5.79 18.81
N ALA A 270 6.83 -6.59 18.38
CA ALA A 270 7.10 -6.81 16.97
C ALA A 270 5.89 -7.43 16.22
N ARG A 271 5.17 -8.36 16.85
CA ARG A 271 3.94 -8.93 16.27
C ARG A 271 2.83 -7.90 16.16
N ASN A 272 2.68 -7.03 17.17
CA ASN A 272 1.71 -5.94 17.18
C ASN A 272 2.00 -4.98 16.02
N ASP A 273 3.24 -4.52 15.89
CA ASP A 273 3.65 -3.61 14.82
C ASP A 273 3.46 -4.22 13.43
N LEU A 274 3.84 -5.48 13.21
CA LEU A 274 3.59 -6.17 11.95
C LEU A 274 2.10 -6.25 11.61
N ALA A 275 1.25 -6.54 12.60
CA ALA A 275 -0.20 -6.59 12.41
C ALA A 275 -0.78 -5.20 12.13
N ARG A 276 -0.29 -4.14 12.80
CA ARG A 276 -0.69 -2.74 12.56
C ARG A 276 -0.30 -2.27 11.18
N VAL A 277 0.95 -2.51 10.75
CA VAL A 277 1.43 -2.18 9.40
C VAL A 277 0.58 -2.89 8.36
N TRP A 278 0.27 -4.18 8.57
CA TRP A 278 -0.59 -4.94 7.67
C TRP A 278 -2.02 -4.36 7.60
N LEU A 279 -2.68 -4.15 8.75
CA LEU A 279 -4.03 -3.56 8.83
C LEU A 279 -4.10 -2.08 8.39
N SER A 280 -2.96 -1.44 8.17
CA SER A 280 -2.91 -0.06 7.68
C SER A 280 -3.20 0.05 6.17
N HIS A 281 -3.01 -1.04 5.42
CA HIS A 281 -3.07 -1.07 3.95
C HIS A 281 -4.50 -1.31 3.43
N PRO A 282 -4.95 -0.60 2.39
CA PRO A 282 -6.32 -0.73 1.87
C PRO A 282 -6.68 -2.16 1.40
N ALA A 283 -5.76 -2.90 0.80
CA ALA A 283 -6.00 -4.31 0.43
C ALA A 283 -6.24 -5.22 1.66
N SER A 284 -5.58 -4.94 2.79
CA SER A 284 -5.80 -5.65 4.05
C SER A 284 -7.13 -5.29 4.68
N LEU A 285 -7.51 -4.00 4.65
CA LEU A 285 -8.84 -3.53 5.07
C LEU A 285 -9.95 -4.23 4.29
N ALA A 286 -9.77 -4.35 2.97
CA ALA A 286 -10.68 -5.10 2.11
C ALA A 286 -10.76 -6.57 2.51
N ARG A 287 -9.61 -7.20 2.76
CA ARG A 287 -9.52 -8.61 3.14
C ARG A 287 -10.19 -8.93 4.47
N VAL A 288 -10.15 -8.01 5.45
CA VAL A 288 -10.83 -8.18 6.75
C VAL A 288 -12.25 -7.62 6.76
N GLY A 289 -12.70 -7.01 5.65
CA GLY A 289 -14.02 -6.43 5.52
C GLY A 289 -14.26 -5.18 6.39
N TYR A 290 -13.23 -4.34 6.58
CA TYR A 290 -13.32 -3.16 7.43
C TYR A 290 -13.55 -1.86 6.62
N THR A 291 -14.78 -1.36 6.63
CA THR A 291 -15.21 -0.11 5.96
C THR A 291 -15.18 1.14 6.86
N GLY A 292 -14.68 1.03 8.10
CA GLY A 292 -14.72 2.12 9.09
C GLY A 292 -14.00 3.41 8.67
N PHE A 293 -13.10 3.35 7.69
CA PHE A 293 -12.46 4.52 7.09
C PHE A 293 -13.43 5.44 6.32
N ALA A 294 -14.59 4.92 5.92
CA ALA A 294 -15.62 5.62 5.13
C ALA A 294 -16.75 6.23 5.99
N THR A 295 -16.42 6.60 7.23
CA THR A 295 -17.35 7.20 8.21
C THR A 295 -17.02 8.66 8.58
N GLY A 296 -15.95 9.23 8.04
CA GLY A 296 -15.52 10.61 8.33
C GLY A 296 -15.84 11.63 7.23
N GLY A 297 -16.55 11.22 6.18
CA GLY A 297 -16.63 11.87 4.87
C GLY A 297 -16.89 13.38 4.81
N THR A 298 -16.49 13.96 3.69
CA THR A 298 -16.63 15.38 3.34
C THR A 298 -17.96 15.71 2.63
N GLY A 299 -18.92 14.79 2.67
CA GLY A 299 -20.26 14.98 2.10
C GLY A 299 -21.09 16.02 2.86
N PRO A 300 -22.23 16.45 2.31
CA PRO A 300 -23.10 17.43 2.96
C PRO A 300 -23.76 16.90 4.26
N GLU A 301 -23.83 15.58 4.41
CA GLU A 301 -24.36 14.92 5.61
C GLU A 301 -23.24 14.17 6.34
N PRO A 302 -23.28 14.09 7.68
CA PRO A 302 -22.34 13.28 8.44
C PRO A 302 -22.32 11.84 7.94
N ALA A 303 -21.16 11.36 7.53
CA ALA A 303 -20.98 9.96 7.18
C ALA A 303 -21.07 9.11 8.46
N GLY A 304 -21.68 7.93 8.34
CA GLY A 304 -21.87 7.00 9.44
C GLY A 304 -22.57 5.73 8.96
N TYR A 305 -22.82 4.81 9.90
CA TYR A 305 -23.60 3.60 9.66
C TYR A 305 -25.05 3.79 10.13
N LEU A 306 -25.99 3.48 9.23
CA LEU A 306 -27.43 3.34 9.43
C LEU A 306 -27.86 1.87 9.50
N VAL A 307 -27.04 0.94 9.02
CA VAL A 307 -27.27 -0.51 9.15
C VAL A 307 -26.26 -1.08 10.14
N LEU A 308 -26.76 -1.66 11.24
CA LEU A 308 -25.93 -2.14 12.36
C LEU A 308 -26.06 -3.66 12.61
N ALA A 309 -26.96 -4.33 11.88
CA ALA A 309 -27.20 -5.75 12.07
C ALA A 309 -26.06 -6.59 11.48
N ALA A 310 -25.71 -7.67 12.18
CA ALA A 310 -24.67 -8.58 11.72
C ALA A 310 -25.04 -9.24 10.38
N GLY A 311 -24.08 -9.25 9.43
CA GLY A 311 -24.27 -9.80 8.10
C GLY A 311 -25.14 -8.95 7.16
N GLU A 312 -25.52 -7.75 7.59
CA GLU A 312 -26.13 -6.72 6.74
C GLU A 312 -25.09 -5.66 6.34
N ARG A 313 -25.30 -5.03 5.19
CA ARG A 313 -24.48 -3.93 4.67
C ARG A 313 -25.36 -2.79 4.17
N GLU A 314 -24.78 -1.63 3.97
CA GLU A 314 -25.41 -0.51 3.26
C GLU A 314 -25.20 -0.56 1.75
N GLU A 315 -25.96 0.26 1.01
CA GLU A 315 -25.89 0.33 -0.47
C GLU A 315 -24.51 0.75 -0.96
N TRP A 316 -23.81 1.62 -0.21
CA TRP A 316 -22.48 2.11 -0.55
C TRP A 316 -21.37 1.12 -0.22
N GLU A 317 -21.64 0.12 0.63
CA GLU A 317 -20.66 -0.88 1.02
C GLU A 317 -20.49 -1.96 -0.06
N PRO A 318 -19.30 -2.59 -0.15
CA PRO A 318 -19.05 -3.66 -1.10
C PRO A 318 -20.03 -4.83 -0.93
N GLU A 319 -20.45 -5.43 -2.04
CA GLU A 319 -21.48 -6.48 -2.04
C GLU A 319 -21.07 -7.71 -1.23
N GLU A 320 -19.77 -8.01 -1.20
CA GLU A 320 -19.19 -9.13 -0.48
C GLU A 320 -19.34 -9.05 1.05
N LEU A 321 -19.69 -7.89 1.62
CA LEU A 321 -19.80 -7.70 3.06
C LEU A 321 -21.11 -8.23 3.66
N GLY A 322 -22.15 -8.43 2.86
CA GLY A 322 -23.41 -8.94 3.39
C GLY A 322 -24.62 -8.67 2.50
N ARG A 323 -25.79 -9.04 3.04
CA ARG A 323 -27.07 -8.72 2.40
C ARG A 323 -27.42 -7.26 2.62
N LEU A 324 -28.12 -6.65 1.67
CA LEU A 324 -28.58 -5.28 1.84
C LEU A 324 -29.50 -5.17 3.06
N GLY A 325 -29.12 -4.31 4.02
CA GLY A 325 -29.89 -4.01 5.21
C GLY A 325 -30.88 -2.88 4.99
N ALA A 326 -31.95 -2.85 5.78
CA ALA A 326 -32.84 -1.70 5.83
C ALA A 326 -32.28 -0.70 6.84
N ALA A 327 -31.99 0.53 6.41
CA ALA A 327 -31.49 1.58 7.29
C ALA A 327 -32.42 1.79 8.49
N GLU A 328 -31.90 1.62 9.70
CA GLU A 328 -32.62 1.94 10.94
C GLU A 328 -32.40 3.42 11.27
N GLY A 329 -32.95 4.31 10.46
CA GLY A 329 -32.84 5.75 10.64
C GLY A 329 -33.94 6.49 9.92
N ARG A 330 -35.06 6.75 10.61
CA ARG A 330 -36.03 7.75 10.15
C ARG A 330 -35.42 9.13 10.39
N THR A 331 -35.10 9.85 9.32
CA THR A 331 -35.04 11.31 9.38
C THR A 331 -36.48 11.78 9.65
N ALA A 332 -36.68 12.34 10.83
CA ALA A 332 -37.86 13.14 11.16
C ALA A 332 -37.60 14.60 10.77
#